data_AF-A0A525HLC5-F1
#
_entry.id   AF-A0A525HLC5-F1
#
_cell.length_a   1.000
_cell.length_b   1.000
_cell.length_c   1.000
_cell.angle_alpha   90.00
_cell.angle_beta   90.00
_cell.angle_gamma   90.00
#
_symmetry.space_group_name_H-M   'P 1'
#
loop_
_entity.id
_entity.type
_entity.pdbx_description
1 polymer ?
#
loop_
_entity_poly.entity_id
_entity_poly.type
_entity_poly.pdbx_seq_one_letter_code
_entity_poly.pdbx_strand_id
1 'polypeptide(L)' 'MTDTCPLCGKPTMPEHKPFCSRGCKDRDLLKWLGEGYAIPGAPVDPEAPRPTLDTPETRD' A
#
# COMPACT_ATOMS: atom_id res chain seq x y z
N MET A 1 18.09 9.52 2.14
CA MET A 1 16.79 9.17 1.52
C MET A 1 16.24 10.43 0.89
N THR A 2 16.09 10.43 -0.43
CA THR A 2 15.75 11.62 -1.22
C THR A 2 14.24 11.87 -1.15
N ASP A 3 13.85 13.12 -0.89
CA ASP A 3 12.45 13.54 -0.64
C ASP A 3 11.69 13.65 -1.98
N THR A 4 11.49 12.50 -2.66
CA THR A 4 10.88 12.38 -3.99
C THR A 4 9.48 11.77 -3.93
N CYS A 5 8.58 12.26 -4.79
CA CYS A 5 7.21 11.77 -4.92
C CYS A 5 7.21 10.28 -5.31
N PRO A 6 6.55 9.39 -4.54
CA PRO A 6 6.57 7.95 -4.80
C PRO A 6 5.83 7.55 -6.08
N LEU A 7 4.97 8.44 -6.62
CA LEU A 7 4.18 8.14 -7.81
C LEU A 7 4.84 8.57 -9.13
N CYS A 8 5.74 9.56 -9.10
CA CYS A 8 6.29 10.14 -10.33
C CYS A 8 7.76 10.58 -10.24
N GLY A 9 8.41 10.43 -9.08
CA GLY A 9 9.83 10.73 -8.87
C GLY A 9 10.19 12.22 -8.78
N LYS A 10 9.24 13.14 -8.99
CA LYS A 10 9.48 14.59 -8.87
C LYS A 10 9.79 15.00 -7.41
N PRO A 11 10.50 16.11 -7.17
CA PRO A 11 10.68 16.65 -5.82
C PRO A 11 9.35 16.84 -5.09
N THR A 12 9.30 16.47 -3.81
CA THR A 12 8.09 16.69 -3.01
C THR A 12 7.85 18.18 -2.75
N MET A 13 6.57 18.55 -2.62
CA MET A 13 6.18 19.89 -2.21
C MET A 13 5.79 19.86 -0.73
N PRO A 14 6.25 20.80 0.12
CA PRO A 14 5.96 20.80 1.56
C PRO A 14 4.48 20.64 1.91
N GLU A 15 3.60 21.30 1.16
CA GLU A 15 2.13 21.27 1.32
C GLU A 15 1.50 19.93 0.93
N HIS A 16 2.23 19.09 0.19
CA HIS A 16 1.71 17.85 -0.41
C HIS A 16 2.52 16.61 -0.03
N LYS A 17 3.50 16.73 0.87
CA LYS A 17 4.32 15.59 1.30
C LYS A 17 3.44 14.40 1.71
N PRO A 18 3.76 13.17 1.26
CA PRO A 18 4.98 12.74 0.54
C PRO A 18 4.94 12.92 -0.99
N PHE A 19 4.02 13.70 -1.55
CA PHE A 19 3.82 13.87 -3.00
C PHE A 19 4.33 15.22 -3.52
N CYS A 20 4.42 15.34 -4.84
CA CYS A 20 4.77 16.60 -5.51
C CYS A 20 3.55 17.52 -5.75
N SER A 21 2.32 17.02 -5.69
CA SER A 21 1.11 17.80 -5.99
C SER A 21 -0.17 17.12 -5.47
N ARG A 22 -1.25 17.90 -5.34
CA ARG A 22 -2.61 17.37 -5.10
C ARG A 22 -3.00 16.28 -6.10
N GLY A 23 -2.69 16.45 -7.38
CA GLY A 23 -3.01 15.45 -8.41
C GLY A 23 -2.32 14.09 -8.21
N CYS A 24 -1.11 14.07 -7.65
CA CYS A 24 -0.48 12.80 -7.26
C CYS A 24 -1.15 12.20 -6.02
N LYS A 25 -1.45 13.02 -5.00
CA LYS A 25 -2.19 12.57 -3.80
C LYS A 25 -3.54 11.93 -4.16
N ASP A 26 -4.32 12.58 -5.03
CA ASP A 26 -5.64 12.09 -5.43
C ASP A 26 -5.54 10.78 -6.25
N ARG A 27 -4.50 10.64 -7.09
CA ARG A 27 -4.23 9.40 -7.83
C ARG A 27 -3.86 8.25 -6.89
N ASP A 28 -3.06 8.53 -5.86
CA ASP A 28 -2.73 7.54 -4.84
C ASP A 28 -4.01 7.04 -4.15
N LEU A 29 -4.88 7.97 -3.76
CA LEU A 29 -6.17 7.65 -3.16
C LEU A 29 -7.04 6.78 -4.07
N LEU A 30 -7.11 7.09 -5.37
CA LEU A 30 -7.86 6.27 -6.32
C LEU A 30 -7.27 4.86 -6.45
N LYS A 31 -5.94 4.70 -6.39
CA LYS A 31 -5.32 3.36 -6.34
C LYS A 31 -5.70 2.60 -5.08
N TRP A 32 -5.73 3.26 -3.92
CA TRP A 32 -6.18 2.65 -2.67
C TRP A 32 -7.63 2.17 -2.76
N LEU A 33 -8.53 3.03 -3.24
CA LEU A 33 -9.95 2.70 -3.35
C LEU A 33 -10.24 1.65 -4.43
N GLY A 34 -9.40 1.59 -5.47
CA GLY A 34 -9.55 0.65 -6.58
C GLY A 34 -8.77 -0.66 -6.39
N GLU A 35 -8.40 -1.04 -5.16
CA GLU A 35 -7.65 -2.26 -4.86
C GLU A 35 -6.30 -2.38 -5.62
N GLY A 36 -5.75 -1.24 -6.05
CA GLY A 36 -4.49 -1.17 -6.81
C GLY A 36 -3.25 -1.41 -5.94
N TYR A 37 -3.41 -1.46 -4.63
CA TYR A 37 -2.38 -1.87 -3.68
C TYR A 37 -2.77 -3.20 -3.06
N ALA A 38 -2.21 -4.29 -3.58
CA ALA A 38 -2.38 -5.64 -3.06
C ALA A 38 -1.01 -6.24 -2.74
N ILE A 39 -0.93 -6.95 -1.62
CA ILE A 39 0.23 -7.75 -1.27
C ILE A 39 -0.05 -9.18 -1.75
N PRO A 40 0.79 -9.75 -2.62
CA PRO A 40 0.63 -11.14 -3.04
C PRO A 40 0.67 -12.06 -1.82
N GLY A 41 -0.41 -12.84 -1.63
CA GLY A 41 -0.48 -13.88 -0.62
C GLY A 41 0.00 -15.24 -1.15
N ALA A 42 0.24 -16.18 -0.24
CA ALA A 42 0.35 -17.58 -0.61
C ALA A 42 -0.96 -18.08 -1.26
N PRO A 43 -0.91 -19.10 -2.13
CA PRO A 43 -2.12 -19.71 -2.67
C PRO A 43 -3.06 -20.14 -1.54
N VAL A 44 -4.34 -19.82 -1.68
CA VAL A 44 -5.37 -20.22 -0.72
C VAL A 44 -5.73 -21.69 -1.00
N ASP A 45 -5.52 -22.56 -0.02
CA ASP A 45 -6.05 -23.92 0.00
C ASP A 45 -7.53 -23.88 0.44
N PRO A 46 -8.51 -24.26 -0.42
CA PRO A 46 -9.93 -24.17 -0.10
C PRO A 46 -10.36 -25.09 1.05
N GLU A 47 -9.61 -26.16 1.29
CA GLU A 47 -9.86 -27.16 2.31
C GLU A 47 -9.12 -26.86 3.63
N ALA A 48 -8.20 -25.89 3.61
CA ALA A 48 -7.52 -25.45 4.83
C ALA A 48 -8.48 -24.71 5.78
N PRO A 49 -8.35 -24.91 7.10
CA PRO A 49 -9.06 -24.11 8.08
C PRO A 49 -8.75 -22.62 7.85
N ARG A 50 -9.78 -21.77 7.77
CA ARG A 50 -9.56 -20.33 7.70
C ARG A 50 -8.78 -19.89 8.93
N PRO A 51 -7.61 -19.23 8.78
CA PRO A 51 -6.87 -18.74 9.93
C PRO A 51 -7.76 -17.76 10.69
N THR A 52 -8.05 -18.07 11.95
CA THR A 52 -8.73 -17.14 12.86
C THR A 52 -7.70 -16.15 13.38
N LEU A 53 -8.10 -14.88 13.53
CA LEU A 53 -7.25 -13.79 14.02
C LEU A 53 -6.53 -14.09 15.35
N ASP A 54 -7.10 -14.99 16.18
CA ASP A 54 -6.56 -15.36 17.49
C ASP A 54 -5.57 -16.54 17.46
N THR A 55 -5.21 -17.05 16.27
CA THR A 55 -4.15 -18.07 16.18
C THR A 55 -2.81 -17.38 16.44
N PRO A 56 -2.02 -17.77 17.45
CA PRO A 56 -0.72 -17.17 17.68
C PRO A 56 0.22 -17.70 16.59
N GLU A 57 0.25 -17.03 15.45
CA GLU A 57 1.28 -17.29 14.45
C GLU A 57 2.62 -16.81 15.01
N THR A 58 3.57 -17.73 15.07
CA THR A 58 4.94 -17.52 15.54
C THR A 58 5.54 -16.32 14.80
N ARG A 59 5.73 -15.21 15.53
CA ARG A 59 6.50 -14.05 15.07
C ARG A 59 7.98 -14.46 15.04
N ASP A 60 8.47 -14.81 13.88
CA ASP A 60 9.89 -14.76 13.53
C ASP A 60 10.11 -13.56 12.60
#